data_AF-A0A3D2QRH8-F1
#
_entry.id   AF-A0A3D2QRH8-F1
#
_cell.length_a   1.000
_cell.length_b   1.000
_cell.length_c   1.000
_cell.angle_alpha   90.00
_cell.angle_beta   90.00
_cell.angle_gamma   90.00
#
_symmetry.space_group_name_H-M   'P 1'
#
loop_
_entity.id
_entity.type
_entity.pdbx_description
1 polymer ?
#
loop_
_entity_poly.entity_id
_entity_poly.type
_entity_poly.pdbx_seq_one_letter_code
_entity_poly.pdbx_strand_id
1 'polypeptide(L)'
;MVGLTFFASMWITNDVALITFVPFTLVVFRMLGDARPIMLTIVLQTVAANVGSSLTPMGNPQNLYLFSYYHMGTGEFFLTMLPMVAVGGGVLFCMVFFIGTGRQSIVVPLVQKTGPLAIGPVIRYSILFLLSILAVFDILPWYAVVVVVGLSVGIRQLRKVDYGLLLTFVGFFILVGNLGSASFVRVGLERILAGRVFMVSLLASQVLSNVPAALLLSRFTLDSGQLLLGVNAGGCGTLIASLASVISFKLFAAYDAGSSWKYLWVFTKVNVLFVLVFVGLRLIQ
;
A
#
# COMPACT_ATOMS: atom_id res chain seq x y z
N MET A 1 -10.87 -5.27 -12.39
CA MET A 1 -9.49 -5.32 -11.83
C MET A 1 -9.29 -4.32 -10.71
N VAL A 2 -9.57 -3.02 -10.93
CA VAL A 2 -9.44 -1.98 -9.87
C VAL A 2 -10.16 -2.35 -8.57
N GLY A 3 -11.44 -2.74 -8.62
CA GLY A 3 -12.18 -3.16 -7.41
C GLY A 3 -11.62 -4.41 -6.73
N LEU A 4 -11.13 -5.39 -7.50
CA LEU A 4 -10.45 -6.56 -6.92
C LEU A 4 -9.18 -6.15 -6.18
N THR A 5 -8.39 -5.25 -6.76
CA THR A 5 -7.21 -4.70 -6.10
C THR A 5 -7.57 -3.93 -4.83
N PHE A 6 -8.64 -3.13 -4.86
CA PHE A 6 -9.15 -2.39 -3.70
C PHE A 6 -9.46 -3.32 -2.52
N PHE A 7 -10.37 -4.28 -2.70
CA PHE A 7 -10.81 -5.16 -1.62
C PHE A 7 -9.75 -6.18 -1.21
N ALA A 8 -8.98 -6.74 -2.16
CA ALA A 8 -7.94 -7.70 -1.81
C ALA A 8 -6.83 -7.07 -0.99
N SER A 9 -6.44 -5.81 -1.30
CA SER A 9 -5.37 -5.11 -0.58
C SER A 9 -5.65 -4.93 0.92
N MET A 10 -6.92 -5.00 1.35
CA MET A 10 -7.31 -5.01 2.77
C MET A 10 -6.82 -6.26 3.53
N TRP A 11 -6.56 -7.36 2.83
CA TRP A 11 -6.25 -8.66 3.43
C TRP A 11 -4.82 -9.11 3.16
N ILE A 12 -4.34 -8.94 1.93
CA ILE A 12 -3.05 -9.49 1.49
C ILE A 12 -1.94 -8.45 1.39
N THR A 13 -2.21 -7.20 1.75
CA THR A 13 -1.39 -5.98 1.58
C THR A 13 -1.45 -5.32 0.20
N ASN A 14 -1.18 -4.01 0.16
CA ASN A 14 -1.11 -3.20 -1.06
C ASN A 14 -0.04 -3.70 -2.05
N ASP A 15 1.16 -4.03 -1.58
CA ASP A 15 2.28 -4.45 -2.42
C ASP A 15 1.97 -5.78 -3.12
N VAL A 16 1.52 -6.79 -2.35
CA VAL A 16 1.17 -8.11 -2.87
C VAL A 16 -0.03 -8.03 -3.81
N ALA A 17 -1.02 -7.18 -3.51
CA ALA A 17 -2.15 -6.94 -4.41
C ALA A 17 -1.68 -6.40 -5.77
N LEU A 18 -0.75 -5.44 -5.82
CA LEU A 18 -0.25 -4.90 -7.09
C LEU A 18 0.61 -5.90 -7.85
N ILE A 19 1.51 -6.61 -7.17
CA ILE A 19 2.31 -7.69 -7.80
C ILE A 19 1.41 -8.76 -8.42
N THR A 20 0.24 -9.01 -7.83
CA THR A 20 -0.72 -10.01 -8.33
C THR A 20 -1.59 -9.47 -9.46
N PHE A 21 -2.25 -8.32 -9.26
CA PHE A 21 -3.32 -7.87 -10.14
C PHE A 21 -2.86 -6.98 -11.29
N VAL A 22 -1.69 -6.33 -11.20
CA VAL A 22 -1.15 -5.54 -12.32
C VAL A 22 -0.73 -6.44 -13.48
N PRO A 23 0.07 -7.53 -13.28
CA PRO A 23 0.40 -8.45 -14.37
C PRO A 23 -0.84 -9.11 -14.98
N PHE A 24 -1.82 -9.47 -14.15
CA PHE A 24 -3.09 -10.01 -14.64
C PHE A 24 -3.83 -9.02 -15.52
N THR A 25 -3.84 -7.74 -15.14
CA THR A 25 -4.41 -6.66 -15.96
C THR A 25 -3.67 -6.54 -17.28
N LEU A 26 -2.34 -6.57 -17.28
CA LEU A 26 -1.53 -6.53 -18.51
C LEU A 26 -1.88 -7.69 -19.47
N VAL A 27 -2.06 -8.90 -18.94
CA VAL A 27 -2.45 -10.08 -19.72
C VAL A 27 -3.85 -9.91 -20.31
N VAL A 28 -4.84 -9.52 -19.48
CA VAL A 28 -6.22 -9.31 -19.94
C VAL A 28 -6.27 -8.25 -21.04
N PHE A 29 -5.61 -7.11 -20.86
CA PHE A 29 -5.57 -6.06 -21.87
C PHE A 29 -4.86 -6.48 -23.17
N ARG A 30 -3.80 -7.31 -23.10
CA ARG A 30 -3.18 -7.91 -24.30
C ARG A 30 -4.15 -8.84 -25.04
N MET A 31 -4.93 -9.64 -24.33
CA MET A 31 -5.93 -10.54 -24.95
C MET A 31 -7.05 -9.78 -25.64
N LEU A 32 -7.42 -8.60 -25.12
CA LEU A 32 -8.46 -7.74 -25.67
C LEU A 32 -8.01 -6.97 -26.92
N GLY A 33 -6.71 -6.91 -27.23
CA GLY A 33 -6.16 -6.15 -28.34
C GLY A 33 -6.30 -4.62 -28.20
N ASP A 34 -6.93 -4.14 -27.12
CA ASP A 34 -7.13 -2.72 -26.86
C ASP A 34 -6.24 -2.25 -25.71
N ALA A 35 -5.11 -1.64 -26.00
CA ALA A 35 -4.20 -1.09 -24.99
C ALA A 35 -4.69 0.24 -24.38
N ARG A 36 -5.79 0.83 -24.86
CA ARG A 36 -6.07 2.27 -24.68
C ARG A 36 -6.15 2.74 -23.21
N PRO A 37 -6.85 2.07 -22.28
CA PRO A 37 -6.87 2.52 -20.88
C PRO A 37 -5.94 1.72 -19.96
N ILE A 38 -4.99 0.94 -20.50
CA ILE A 38 -4.13 0.06 -19.66
C ILE A 38 -3.34 0.86 -18.62
N MET A 39 -2.74 1.98 -19.05
CA MET A 39 -1.98 2.89 -18.21
C MET A 39 -2.85 3.46 -17.09
N LEU A 40 -4.02 4.00 -17.44
CA LEU A 40 -4.95 4.57 -16.47
C LEU A 40 -5.48 3.51 -15.51
N THR A 41 -5.74 2.30 -16.00
CA THR A 41 -6.20 1.18 -15.17
C THR A 41 -5.14 0.83 -14.11
N ILE A 42 -3.87 0.77 -14.48
CA ILE A 42 -2.78 0.46 -13.54
C ILE A 42 -2.59 1.60 -12.52
N VAL A 43 -2.71 2.86 -12.94
CA VAL A 43 -2.71 4.01 -12.03
C VAL A 43 -3.87 3.90 -11.04
N LEU A 44 -5.08 3.62 -11.50
CA LEU A 44 -6.25 3.43 -10.63
C LEU A 44 -6.11 2.19 -9.73
N GLN A 45 -5.48 1.11 -10.18
CA GLN A 45 -5.14 -0.04 -9.32
C GLN A 45 -4.17 0.35 -8.21
N THR A 46 -3.23 1.23 -8.49
CA THR A 46 -2.27 1.72 -7.48
C THR A 46 -2.97 2.50 -6.39
N VAL A 47 -3.84 3.43 -6.79
CA VAL A 47 -4.69 4.16 -5.85
C VAL A 47 -5.62 3.21 -5.11
N ALA A 48 -6.22 2.24 -5.80
CA ALA A 48 -7.07 1.23 -5.19
C ALA A 48 -6.34 0.44 -4.10
N ALA A 49 -5.09 0.01 -4.35
CA ALA A 49 -4.28 -0.71 -3.39
C ALA A 49 -3.94 0.17 -2.17
N ASN A 50 -3.52 1.42 -2.38
CA ASN A 50 -3.17 2.32 -1.27
C ASN A 50 -4.40 2.72 -0.44
N VAL A 51 -5.52 3.08 -1.08
CA VAL A 51 -6.75 3.49 -0.39
C VAL A 51 -7.43 2.28 0.26
N GLY A 52 -7.59 1.18 -0.47
CA GLY A 52 -8.26 -0.03 0.03
C GLY A 52 -7.54 -0.62 1.24
N SER A 53 -6.22 -0.83 1.12
CA SER A 53 -5.39 -1.36 2.23
C SER A 53 -5.43 -0.52 3.49
N SER A 54 -5.70 0.78 3.37
CA SER A 54 -5.67 1.69 4.51
C SER A 54 -6.77 1.40 5.55
N LEU A 55 -7.83 0.67 5.18
CA LEU A 55 -8.97 0.34 6.04
C LEU A 55 -8.64 -0.65 7.16
N THR A 56 -7.60 -1.47 6.99
CA THR A 56 -7.26 -2.53 7.95
C THR A 56 -5.83 -2.37 8.47
N PRO A 57 -5.53 -2.83 9.70
CA PRO A 57 -4.17 -2.83 10.22
C PRO A 57 -3.21 -3.62 9.32
N MET A 58 -3.65 -4.78 8.85
CA MET A 58 -2.83 -5.70 8.04
C MET A 58 -2.69 -5.28 6.58
N GLY A 59 -3.45 -4.29 6.11
CA GLY A 59 -3.42 -3.90 4.70
C GLY A 59 -2.09 -3.23 4.29
N ASN A 60 -1.38 -2.58 5.20
CA ASN A 60 -0.06 -2.04 4.89
C ASN A 60 0.87 -1.99 6.11
N PRO A 61 2.20 -1.97 5.92
CA PRO A 61 3.15 -2.06 7.03
C PRO A 61 3.06 -0.89 8.02
N GLN A 62 2.79 0.33 7.53
CA GLN A 62 2.67 1.50 8.40
C GLN A 62 1.45 1.42 9.32
N ASN A 63 0.31 0.95 8.83
CA ASN A 63 -0.90 0.77 9.62
C ASN A 63 -0.67 -0.24 10.72
N LEU A 64 -0.05 -1.35 10.36
CA LEU A 64 0.25 -2.43 11.29
C LEU A 64 1.18 -1.96 12.41
N TYR A 65 2.22 -1.22 12.04
CA TYR A 65 3.14 -0.62 13.00
C TYR A 65 2.42 0.35 13.94
N LEU A 66 1.64 1.30 13.41
CA LEU A 66 0.94 2.30 14.24
C LEU A 66 -0.12 1.64 15.15
N PHE A 67 -0.83 0.64 14.63
CA PHE A 67 -1.79 -0.16 15.40
C PHE A 67 -1.12 -0.83 16.60
N SER A 68 0.04 -1.45 16.40
CA SER A 68 0.82 -2.09 17.47
C SER A 68 1.47 -1.08 18.41
N TYR A 69 2.10 -0.03 17.88
CA TYR A 69 2.85 0.97 18.66
C TYR A 69 1.95 1.79 19.59
N TYR A 70 0.74 2.15 19.15
CA TYR A 70 -0.23 2.90 19.96
C TYR A 70 -1.23 2.00 20.70
N HIS A 71 -1.12 0.67 20.56
CA HIS A 71 -2.09 -0.29 21.11
C HIS A 71 -3.55 0.07 20.75
N MET A 72 -3.78 0.45 19.49
CA MET A 72 -5.10 0.91 19.04
C MET A 72 -6.12 -0.22 19.08
N GLY A 73 -7.37 0.07 19.46
CA GLY A 73 -8.45 -0.90 19.34
C GLY A 73 -8.81 -1.15 17.87
N THR A 74 -9.14 -2.39 17.49
CA THR A 74 -9.54 -2.72 16.10
C THR A 74 -10.72 -1.86 15.61
N GLY A 75 -11.70 -1.61 16.48
CA GLY A 75 -12.85 -0.75 16.17
C GLY A 75 -12.47 0.72 16.02
N GLU A 76 -11.59 1.24 16.89
CA GLU A 76 -11.07 2.61 16.81
C GLU A 76 -10.30 2.83 15.52
N PHE A 77 -9.41 1.90 15.16
CA PHE A 77 -8.66 1.93 13.91
C PHE A 77 -9.60 2.00 12.71
N PHE A 78 -10.57 1.07 12.67
CA PHE A 78 -11.52 0.97 11.57
C PHE A 78 -12.35 2.25 11.43
N LEU A 79 -12.91 2.76 12.53
CA LEU A 79 -13.72 3.98 12.53
C LEU A 79 -12.91 5.23 12.16
N THR A 80 -11.64 5.28 12.54
CA THR A 80 -10.74 6.37 12.16
C THR A 80 -10.49 6.37 10.64
N MET A 81 -10.25 5.19 10.05
CA MET A 81 -9.92 5.07 8.63
C MET A 81 -11.13 5.05 7.70
N LEU A 82 -12.29 4.63 8.20
CA LEU A 82 -13.51 4.42 7.40
C LEU A 82 -13.94 5.67 6.60
N PRO A 83 -13.99 6.90 7.15
CA PRO A 83 -14.38 8.08 6.38
C PRO A 83 -13.44 8.34 5.20
N MET A 84 -12.13 8.23 5.43
CA MET A 84 -11.11 8.43 4.40
C MET A 84 -11.23 7.37 3.28
N VAL A 85 -11.37 6.10 3.66
CA VAL A 85 -11.51 4.99 2.70
C VAL A 85 -12.82 5.08 1.94
N ALA A 86 -13.92 5.45 2.60
CA ALA A 86 -15.23 5.59 1.97
C ALA A 86 -15.24 6.71 0.92
N VAL A 87 -14.69 7.88 1.26
CA VAL A 87 -14.60 9.01 0.31
C VAL A 87 -13.63 8.69 -0.82
N GLY A 88 -12.42 8.19 -0.51
CA GLY A 88 -11.44 7.81 -1.52
C GLY A 88 -11.95 6.70 -2.44
N GLY A 89 -12.54 5.66 -1.86
CA GLY A 89 -13.19 4.57 -2.59
C GLY A 89 -14.34 5.06 -3.47
N GLY A 90 -15.19 5.95 -2.94
CA GLY A 90 -16.27 6.59 -3.70
C GLY A 90 -15.76 7.32 -4.94
N VAL A 91 -14.78 8.22 -4.77
CA VAL A 91 -14.14 8.94 -5.89
C VAL A 91 -13.53 7.96 -6.90
N LEU A 92 -12.81 6.94 -6.42
CA LEU A 92 -12.21 5.90 -7.26
C LEU A 92 -13.25 5.15 -8.10
N PHE A 93 -14.31 4.66 -7.47
CA PHE A 93 -15.36 3.91 -8.16
C PHE A 93 -16.17 4.79 -9.10
N CYS A 94 -16.40 6.06 -8.77
CA CYS A 94 -16.97 7.03 -9.69
C CYS A 94 -16.08 7.20 -10.94
N MET A 95 -14.78 7.37 -10.78
CA MET A 95 -13.84 7.45 -11.91
C MET A 95 -13.93 6.20 -12.80
N VAL A 96 -13.88 5.01 -12.19
CA VAL A 96 -13.99 3.74 -12.93
C VAL A 96 -15.31 3.65 -13.69
N PHE A 97 -16.43 4.07 -13.08
CA PHE A 97 -17.75 4.04 -13.69
C PHE A 97 -17.84 4.97 -14.91
N PHE A 98 -17.32 6.20 -14.81
CA PHE A 98 -17.35 7.16 -15.92
C PHE A 98 -16.37 6.83 -17.06
N ILE A 99 -15.28 6.12 -16.77
CA ILE A 99 -14.32 5.65 -17.79
C ILE A 99 -14.86 4.39 -18.50
N GLY A 100 -15.57 3.53 -17.79
CA GLY A 100 -16.03 2.21 -18.26
C GLY A 100 -17.30 2.20 -19.13
N THR A 101 -17.89 3.36 -19.44
CA THR A 101 -19.13 3.48 -20.22
C THR A 101 -18.98 3.20 -21.72
N GLY A 102 -17.76 2.97 -22.22
CA GLY A 102 -17.51 2.48 -23.57
C GLY A 102 -17.78 0.98 -23.68
N ARG A 103 -19.02 0.58 -23.97
CA ARG A 103 -19.38 -0.82 -24.25
C ARG A 103 -18.69 -1.29 -25.54
N GLN A 104 -17.55 -1.96 -25.42
CA GLN A 104 -17.06 -2.85 -26.46
C GLN A 104 -17.36 -4.29 -26.06
N SER A 105 -17.97 -5.05 -26.98
CA SER A 105 -18.17 -6.48 -26.82
C SER A 105 -16.81 -7.15 -26.70
N ILE A 106 -16.45 -7.52 -25.49
CA ILE A 106 -15.26 -8.32 -25.22
C ILE A 106 -15.53 -9.72 -25.74
N VAL A 107 -14.89 -10.09 -26.86
CA VAL A 107 -14.76 -11.49 -27.24
C VAL A 107 -13.63 -12.06 -26.40
N VAL A 108 -13.96 -12.67 -25.26
CA VAL A 108 -12.97 -13.37 -24.43
C VAL A 108 -12.48 -14.57 -25.25
N PRO A 109 -11.21 -14.63 -25.68
CA PRO A 109 -10.67 -15.86 -26.24
C PRO A 109 -10.87 -16.97 -25.20
N LEU A 110 -11.42 -18.10 -25.62
CA LEU A 110 -11.66 -19.27 -24.77
C LEU A 110 -10.51 -19.46 -23.77
N VAL A 111 -10.87 -19.44 -22.48
CA VAL A 111 -9.98 -19.58 -21.33
C VAL A 111 -8.90 -20.61 -21.66
N GLN A 112 -7.63 -20.18 -21.72
CA GLN A 112 -6.53 -21.14 -21.72
C GLN A 112 -6.77 -22.06 -20.53
N LYS A 113 -6.90 -23.37 -20.76
CA LYS A 113 -6.96 -24.36 -19.68
C LYS A 113 -5.69 -24.21 -18.85
N THR A 114 -5.77 -23.44 -17.78
CA THR A 114 -4.74 -23.43 -16.75
C THR A 114 -4.71 -24.83 -16.16
N GLY A 115 -3.51 -25.38 -15.97
CA GLY A 115 -3.35 -26.67 -15.31
C GLY A 115 -4.04 -26.71 -13.94
N PRO A 116 -4.26 -27.90 -13.36
CA PRO A 116 -4.92 -28.03 -12.07
C PRO A 116 -4.21 -27.18 -11.02
N LEU A 117 -5.00 -26.50 -10.18
CA LEU A 117 -4.47 -25.73 -9.08
C LEU A 117 -3.69 -26.68 -8.16
N ALA A 118 -2.40 -26.40 -7.93
CA ALA A 118 -1.61 -27.17 -6.99
C ALA A 118 -2.06 -26.81 -5.56
N ILE A 119 -3.08 -27.52 -5.07
CA ILE A 119 -3.72 -27.28 -3.76
C ILE A 119 -2.71 -27.39 -2.61
N GLY A 120 -1.75 -28.32 -2.71
CA GLY A 120 -0.70 -28.52 -1.69
C GLY A 120 0.09 -27.24 -1.38
N PRO A 121 0.75 -26.62 -2.37
CA PRO A 121 1.40 -25.32 -2.21
C PRO A 121 0.47 -24.22 -1.68
N VAL A 122 -0.77 -24.14 -2.16
CA VAL A 122 -1.73 -23.12 -1.71
C VAL A 122 -2.00 -23.27 -0.20
N ILE A 123 -2.36 -24.47 0.26
CA ILE A 123 -2.59 -24.75 1.68
C ILE A 123 -1.35 -24.40 2.50
N ARG A 124 -0.17 -24.83 2.05
CA ARG A 124 1.10 -24.58 2.74
C ARG A 124 1.35 -23.08 2.92
N TYR A 125 1.27 -22.29 1.85
CA TYR A 125 1.52 -20.85 1.94
C TYR A 125 0.44 -20.11 2.72
N SER A 126 -0.83 -20.54 2.63
CA SER A 126 -1.91 -19.99 3.46
C SER A 126 -1.66 -20.20 4.96
N ILE A 127 -1.19 -21.39 5.36
CA ILE A 127 -0.81 -21.67 6.76
C ILE A 127 0.36 -20.79 7.20
N LEU A 128 1.43 -20.69 6.39
CA LEU A 128 2.59 -19.85 6.72
C LEU A 128 2.23 -18.37 6.82
N PHE A 129 1.33 -17.90 5.96
CA PHE A 129 0.80 -16.54 6.01
C PHE A 129 0.01 -16.30 7.30
N LEU A 130 -0.87 -17.24 7.68
CA LEU A 130 -1.63 -17.15 8.94
C LEU A 130 -0.69 -17.14 10.15
N LEU A 131 0.33 -18.00 10.19
CA LEU A 131 1.33 -17.99 11.26
C LEU A 131 2.08 -16.64 11.33
N SER A 132 2.37 -16.04 10.18
CA SER A 132 3.00 -14.72 10.10
C SER A 132 2.09 -13.64 10.68
N ILE A 133 0.79 -13.65 10.34
CA ILE A 133 -0.21 -12.74 10.93
C ILE A 133 -0.29 -12.91 12.45
N LEU A 134 -0.33 -14.16 12.94
CA LEU A 134 -0.39 -14.44 14.38
C LEU A 134 0.87 -13.95 15.12
N ALA A 135 2.06 -14.09 14.51
CA ALA A 135 3.28 -13.53 15.09
C ALA A 135 3.26 -12.00 15.17
N VAL A 136 2.71 -11.35 14.14
CA VAL A 136 2.60 -9.90 14.11
C VAL A 136 1.66 -9.37 15.20
N PHE A 137 0.59 -10.10 15.52
CA PHE A 137 -0.32 -9.77 16.62
C PHE A 137 0.22 -10.20 18.00
N ASP A 138 1.49 -10.58 18.10
CA ASP A 138 2.15 -11.03 19.34
C ASP A 138 1.49 -12.28 19.98
N ILE A 139 0.70 -13.03 19.21
CA ILE A 139 0.08 -14.30 19.63
C ILE A 139 1.11 -15.43 19.58
N LEU A 140 2.04 -15.37 18.60
CA LEU A 140 3.13 -16.32 18.45
C LEU A 140 4.49 -15.60 18.51
N PRO A 141 5.53 -16.21 19.08
CA PRO A 141 6.86 -15.62 19.07
C PRO A 141 7.40 -15.48 17.65
N TRP A 142 7.69 -14.24 17.24
CA TRP A 142 8.11 -13.93 15.87
C TRP A 142 9.35 -14.73 15.42
N TYR A 143 10.30 -14.97 16.30
CA TYR A 143 11.53 -15.73 16.00
C TYR A 143 11.23 -17.18 15.61
N ALA A 144 10.25 -17.81 16.26
CA ALA A 144 9.85 -19.18 15.94
C ALA A 144 9.18 -19.24 14.57
N VAL A 145 8.30 -18.28 14.28
CA VAL A 145 7.62 -18.19 12.98
C VAL A 145 8.61 -17.94 11.86
N VAL A 146 9.62 -17.08 12.05
CA VAL A 146 10.69 -16.86 11.06
C VAL A 146 11.44 -18.15 10.74
N VAL A 147 11.78 -18.96 11.76
CA VAL A 147 12.44 -20.26 11.54
C VAL A 147 11.52 -21.21 10.77
N VAL A 148 10.25 -21.34 11.16
CA VAL A 148 9.27 -22.20 10.49
C VAL A 148 9.06 -21.80 9.03
N VAL A 149 8.91 -20.50 8.75
CA VAL A 149 8.78 -19.96 7.40
C VAL A 149 10.05 -20.20 6.60
N GLY A 150 11.23 -19.91 7.16
CA GLY A 150 12.51 -20.11 6.49
C GLY A 150 12.76 -21.55 6.07
N LEU A 151 12.49 -22.51 6.96
CA LEU A 151 12.62 -23.94 6.67
C LEU A 151 11.56 -24.42 5.67
N SER A 152 10.35 -23.86 5.72
CA SER A 152 9.25 -24.30 4.86
C SER A 152 9.32 -23.72 3.43
N VAL A 153 9.66 -22.46 3.26
CA VAL A 153 9.63 -21.80 1.95
C VAL A 153 10.74 -22.31 1.01
N GLY A 154 11.86 -22.77 1.60
CA GLY A 154 13.01 -23.31 0.88
C GLY A 154 13.91 -22.23 0.26
N ILE A 155 15.21 -22.54 0.15
CA ILE A 155 16.26 -21.57 -0.17
C ILE A 155 16.07 -20.84 -1.51
N ARG A 156 15.47 -21.49 -2.51
CA ARG A 156 15.28 -20.92 -3.85
C ARG A 156 14.29 -19.76 -3.86
N GLN A 157 13.24 -19.82 -3.05
CA GLN A 157 12.27 -18.73 -2.96
C GLN A 157 12.78 -17.61 -2.05
N LEU A 158 13.51 -17.95 -0.96
CA LEU A 158 14.16 -16.96 -0.10
C LEU A 158 15.14 -16.07 -0.89
N ARG A 159 15.86 -16.61 -1.88
CA ARG A 159 16.73 -15.82 -2.77
C ARG A 159 16.02 -14.77 -3.63
N LYS A 160 14.69 -14.84 -3.77
CA LYS A 160 13.90 -13.85 -4.52
C LYS A 160 13.40 -12.70 -3.66
N VAL A 161 13.59 -12.78 -2.33
CA VAL A 161 13.20 -11.72 -1.41
C VAL A 161 14.08 -10.49 -1.67
N ASP A 162 13.47 -9.31 -1.65
CA ASP A 162 14.19 -8.04 -1.73
C ASP A 162 14.84 -7.73 -0.36
N TYR A 163 16.02 -8.31 -0.14
CA TYR A 163 16.79 -8.04 1.08
C TYR A 163 17.27 -6.58 1.17
N GLY A 164 17.35 -5.87 0.04
CA GLY A 164 17.65 -4.44 0.03
C GLY A 164 16.54 -3.63 0.71
N LEU A 165 15.28 -4.00 0.47
CA LEU A 165 14.13 -3.41 1.17
C LEU A 165 14.17 -3.69 2.69
N LEU A 166 14.44 -4.94 3.09
CA LEU A 166 14.61 -5.29 4.51
C LEU A 166 15.73 -4.47 5.18
N LEU A 167 16.88 -4.34 4.51
CA LEU A 167 17.99 -3.52 4.97
C LEU A 167 17.60 -2.04 5.06
N THR A 168 16.79 -1.56 4.12
CA THR A 168 16.27 -0.19 4.14
C THR A 168 15.39 0.05 5.37
N PHE A 169 14.54 -0.91 5.76
CA PHE A 169 13.79 -0.83 7.02
C PHE A 169 14.71 -0.78 8.24
N VAL A 170 15.74 -1.63 8.29
CA VAL A 170 16.76 -1.58 9.37
C VAL A 170 17.40 -0.20 9.43
N GLY A 171 17.80 0.35 8.28
CA GLY A 171 18.35 1.71 8.17
C GLY A 171 17.38 2.78 8.68
N PHE A 172 16.09 2.69 8.34
CA PHE A 172 15.07 3.59 8.84
C PHE A 172 14.89 3.47 10.36
N PHE A 173 14.86 2.26 10.93
CA PHE A 173 14.78 2.10 12.38
C PHE A 173 16.00 2.68 13.11
N ILE A 174 17.21 2.50 12.59
CA ILE A 174 18.44 3.10 13.13
C ILE A 174 18.36 4.63 13.05
N LEU A 175 18.01 5.17 11.89
CA LEU A 175 17.89 6.60 11.66
C LEU A 175 16.84 7.23 12.58
N VAL A 176 15.66 6.63 12.68
CA VAL A 176 14.58 7.06 13.57
C VAL A 176 15.00 7.00 15.03
N GLY A 177 15.65 5.91 15.47
CA GLY A 177 16.13 5.77 16.84
C GLY A 177 17.16 6.83 17.21
N ASN A 178 18.09 7.13 16.30
CA ASN A 178 19.11 8.17 16.49
C ASN A 178 18.49 9.58 16.49
N LEU A 179 17.58 9.88 15.56
CA LEU A 179 16.87 11.16 15.53
C LEU A 179 16.00 11.38 16.77
N GLY A 180 15.35 10.32 17.27
CA GLY A 180 14.58 10.34 18.52
C GLY A 180 15.41 10.65 19.77
N SER A 181 16.69 10.29 19.75
CA SER A 181 17.62 10.53 20.87
C SER A 181 18.24 11.93 20.84
N ALA A 182 18.21 12.61 19.70
CA ALA A 182 18.72 13.97 19.54
C ALA A 182 17.72 15.01 20.05
N SER A 183 18.03 15.64 21.19
CA SER A 183 17.14 16.61 21.87
C SER A 183 16.67 17.77 20.99
N PHE A 184 17.54 18.30 20.12
CA PHE A 184 17.18 19.38 19.19
C PHE A 184 16.15 18.94 18.15
N VAL A 185 16.28 17.71 17.62
CA VAL A 185 15.34 17.14 16.64
C VAL A 185 13.99 16.90 17.29
N ARG A 186 13.98 16.38 18.51
CA ARG A 186 12.76 16.16 19.29
C ARG A 186 11.96 17.45 19.48
N VAL A 187 12.58 18.50 20.01
CA VAL A 187 11.91 19.78 20.24
C VAL A 187 11.44 20.41 18.92
N GLY A 188 12.22 20.29 17.86
CA GLY A 188 11.85 20.79 16.53
C GLY A 188 10.62 20.07 15.96
N LEU A 189 10.61 18.73 15.98
CA LEU A 189 9.51 17.92 15.45
C LEU A 189 8.24 18.04 16.29
N GLU A 190 8.34 18.05 17.63
CA GLU A 190 7.18 18.28 18.52
C GLU A 190 6.51 19.62 18.20
N ARG A 191 7.29 20.69 17.98
CA ARG A 191 6.75 22.01 17.59
C ARG A 191 6.11 22.01 16.20
N ILE A 192 6.71 21.32 15.24
CA ILE A 192 6.17 21.23 13.88
C ILE A 192 4.86 20.44 13.86
N LEU A 193 4.79 19.36 14.65
CA LEU A 193 3.63 18.50 14.79
C LEU A 193 2.48 19.13 15.58
N ALA A 194 2.76 20.05 16.49
CA ALA A 194 1.75 20.69 17.34
C ALA A 194 0.60 21.29 16.52
N GLY A 195 -0.58 20.68 16.63
CA GLY A 195 -1.79 21.08 15.90
C GLY A 195 -1.79 20.79 14.39
N ARG A 196 -0.77 20.07 13.88
CA ARG A 196 -0.55 19.89 12.43
C ARG A 196 -0.19 18.45 12.05
N VAL A 197 -0.44 17.48 12.93
CA VAL A 197 -0.02 16.08 12.80
C VAL A 197 -0.37 15.49 11.44
N PHE A 198 -1.62 15.65 10.97
CA PHE A 198 -2.06 15.16 9.66
C PHE A 198 -1.27 15.75 8.49
N MET A 199 -1.09 17.08 8.45
CA MET A 199 -0.39 17.73 7.34
C MET A 199 1.10 17.40 7.33
N VAL A 200 1.72 17.38 8.51
CA VAL A 200 3.14 17.04 8.65
C VAL A 200 3.38 15.59 8.24
N SER A 201 2.53 14.66 8.65
CA SER A 201 2.68 13.26 8.28
C SER A 201 2.38 13.00 6.81
N LEU A 202 1.40 13.68 6.22
CA LEU A 202 1.13 13.66 4.78
C LEU A 202 2.34 14.12 3.98
N LEU A 203 2.92 15.26 4.32
CA LEU A 203 4.08 15.82 3.60
C LEU A 203 5.34 14.97 3.83
N ALA A 204 5.56 14.50 5.06
CA ALA A 204 6.68 13.61 5.37
C ALA A 204 6.61 12.32 4.55
N SER A 205 5.42 11.71 4.42
CA SER A 205 5.23 10.52 3.59
C SER A 205 5.59 10.75 2.13
N GLN A 206 5.38 11.95 1.58
CA GLN A 206 5.72 12.23 0.18
C GLN A 206 7.22 12.29 -0.10
N VAL A 207 8.03 12.52 0.93
CA VAL A 207 9.50 12.65 0.83
C VAL A 207 10.20 11.39 1.32
N LEU A 208 9.77 10.84 2.47
CA LEU A 208 10.41 9.71 3.12
C LEU A 208 9.81 8.36 2.72
N SER A 209 8.60 8.35 2.13
CA SER A 209 7.67 7.21 2.07
C SER A 209 6.85 7.02 3.36
N ASN A 210 5.65 6.46 3.20
CA ASN A 210 4.66 6.22 4.24
C ASN A 210 5.15 5.42 5.45
N VAL A 211 5.94 4.35 5.25
CA VAL A 211 6.45 3.52 6.37
C VAL A 211 7.46 4.26 7.25
N PRO A 212 8.61 4.74 6.75
CA PRO A 212 9.54 5.50 7.58
C PRO A 212 8.97 6.80 8.14
N ALA A 213 8.05 7.47 7.44
CA ALA A 213 7.35 8.63 8.00
C ALA A 213 6.52 8.24 9.25
N ALA A 214 5.79 7.12 9.19
CA ALA A 214 5.05 6.61 10.34
C ALA A 214 5.97 6.21 11.51
N LEU A 215 7.07 5.50 11.22
CA LEU A 215 8.07 5.10 12.21
C LEU A 215 8.70 6.32 12.92
N LEU A 216 9.03 7.36 12.15
CA LEU A 216 9.67 8.56 12.68
C LEU A 216 8.71 9.37 13.54
N LEU A 217 7.56 9.74 12.98
CA LEU A 217 6.67 10.71 13.59
C LEU A 217 5.92 10.13 14.80
N SER A 218 5.73 8.81 14.87
CA SER A 218 5.10 8.16 16.04
C SER A 218 5.84 8.39 17.35
N ARG A 219 7.14 8.68 17.28
CA ARG A 219 7.99 8.98 18.45
C ARG A 219 7.75 10.40 19.01
N PHE A 220 7.09 11.27 18.26
CA PHE A 220 6.97 12.70 18.56
C PHE A 220 5.52 13.20 18.64
N THR A 221 4.53 12.32 18.52
CA THR A 221 3.11 12.65 18.69
C THR A 221 2.37 11.53 19.43
N LEU A 222 1.39 11.92 20.24
CA LEU A 222 0.42 11.00 20.84
C LEU A 222 -0.87 10.90 20.02
N ASP A 223 -1.04 11.77 19.02
CA ASP A 223 -2.21 11.78 18.15
C ASP A 223 -2.09 10.71 17.05
N SER A 224 -2.38 9.47 17.45
CA SER A 224 -2.32 8.28 16.60
C SER A 224 -3.25 8.38 15.40
N GLY A 225 -4.46 8.92 15.60
CA GLY A 225 -5.47 9.03 14.54
C GLY A 225 -5.07 9.99 13.43
N GLN A 226 -4.60 11.19 13.78
CA GLN A 226 -4.13 12.15 12.77
C GLN A 226 -2.84 11.68 12.07
N LEU A 227 -1.96 11.01 12.82
CA LEU A 227 -0.76 10.43 12.22
C LEU A 227 -1.14 9.35 11.22
N LEU A 228 -2.02 8.43 11.60
CA LEU A 228 -2.53 7.33 10.76
C LEU A 228 -3.20 7.85 9.48
N LEU A 229 -4.11 8.83 9.61
CA LEU A 229 -4.78 9.44 8.46
C LEU A 229 -3.77 10.12 7.52
N GLY A 230 -2.85 10.91 8.06
CA GLY A 230 -1.94 11.68 7.24
C GLY A 230 -0.88 10.82 6.55
N VAL A 231 -0.34 9.76 7.19
CA VAL A 231 0.62 8.87 6.51
C VAL A 231 -0.02 8.09 5.37
N ASN A 232 -1.28 7.65 5.51
CA ASN A 232 -2.02 6.98 4.44
C ASN A 232 -2.40 7.95 3.31
N ALA A 233 -2.80 9.18 3.65
CA ALA A 233 -3.11 10.20 2.65
C ALA A 233 -1.86 10.58 1.85
N GLY A 234 -0.73 10.77 2.54
CA GLY A 234 0.55 11.05 1.91
C GLY A 234 1.07 9.91 1.05
N GLY A 235 0.83 8.65 1.44
CA GLY A 235 1.17 7.46 0.65
C GLY A 235 0.46 7.40 -0.72
N CYS A 236 -0.65 8.12 -0.88
CA CYS A 236 -1.36 8.30 -2.15
C CYS A 236 -0.87 9.52 -2.96
N GLY A 237 0.30 10.10 -2.62
CA GLY A 237 0.83 11.31 -3.25
C GLY A 237 1.84 11.04 -4.37
N THR A 238 3.13 11.17 -4.06
CA THR A 238 4.20 10.99 -5.06
C THR A 238 4.47 9.51 -5.34
N LEU A 239 5.21 9.23 -6.42
CA LEU A 239 5.61 7.86 -6.75
C LEU A 239 6.43 7.21 -5.62
N ILE A 240 7.28 8.00 -4.96
CA ILE A 240 8.16 7.51 -3.89
C ILE A 240 7.40 7.44 -2.56
N ALA A 241 6.24 8.10 -2.44
CA ALA A 241 5.49 8.15 -1.20
C ALA A 241 5.00 6.79 -0.69
N SER A 242 4.85 5.82 -1.60
CA SER A 242 4.47 4.46 -1.27
C SER A 242 5.22 3.48 -2.16
N LEU A 243 5.77 2.43 -1.55
CA LEU A 243 6.48 1.37 -2.27
C LEU A 243 5.58 0.69 -3.31
N ALA A 244 4.30 0.53 -3.00
CA ALA A 244 3.25 0.07 -3.91
C ALA A 244 3.24 0.87 -5.23
N SER A 245 3.40 2.19 -5.16
CA SER A 245 3.44 3.06 -6.35
C SER A 245 4.67 2.81 -7.20
N VAL A 246 5.82 2.52 -6.59
CA VAL A 246 7.04 2.12 -7.31
C VAL A 246 6.86 0.76 -7.97
N ILE A 247 6.20 -0.20 -7.31
CA ILE A 247 5.92 -1.53 -7.88
C ILE A 247 5.10 -1.40 -9.17
N SER A 248 3.96 -0.70 -9.12
CA SER A 248 3.08 -0.58 -10.29
C SER A 248 3.76 0.15 -11.45
N PHE A 249 4.57 1.17 -11.15
CA PHE A 249 5.40 1.84 -12.16
C PHE A 249 6.43 0.90 -12.78
N LYS A 250 7.19 0.14 -11.98
CA LYS A 250 8.17 -0.83 -12.50
C LYS A 250 7.50 -1.88 -13.41
N LEU A 251 6.34 -2.39 -13.00
CA LEU A 251 5.58 -3.36 -13.80
C LEU A 251 5.06 -2.73 -15.12
N PHE A 252 4.63 -1.48 -15.10
CA PHE A 252 4.22 -0.78 -16.31
C PHE A 252 5.41 -0.45 -17.23
N ALA A 253 6.51 0.07 -16.69
CA ALA A 253 7.70 0.43 -17.45
C ALA A 253 8.36 -0.80 -18.11
N ALA A 254 8.28 -1.97 -17.46
CA ALA A 254 8.70 -3.24 -18.06
C ALA A 254 7.79 -3.69 -19.21
N TYR A 255 6.53 -3.25 -19.25
CA TYR A 255 5.58 -3.54 -20.32
C TYR A 255 5.69 -2.55 -21.49
N ASP A 256 5.77 -1.24 -21.20
CA ASP A 256 5.90 -0.17 -22.18
C ASP A 256 6.86 0.92 -21.67
N ALA A 257 8.14 0.73 -21.96
CA ALA A 257 9.19 1.67 -21.58
C ALA A 257 9.01 3.06 -22.22
N GLY A 258 8.46 3.12 -23.44
CA GLY A 258 8.31 4.36 -24.22
C GLY A 258 7.28 5.32 -23.64
N SER A 259 6.31 4.81 -22.88
CA SER A 259 5.27 5.62 -22.23
C SER A 259 5.54 5.91 -20.75
N SER A 260 6.71 5.57 -20.21
CA SER A 260 7.04 5.75 -18.78
C SER A 260 6.82 7.17 -18.29
N TRP A 261 7.22 8.18 -19.08
CA TRP A 261 7.01 9.59 -18.70
C TRP A 261 5.52 9.98 -18.71
N LYS A 262 4.75 9.49 -19.68
CA LYS A 262 3.29 9.70 -19.73
C LYS A 262 2.61 9.05 -18.53
N TYR A 263 3.06 7.85 -18.14
CA TYR A 263 2.58 7.18 -16.92
C TYR A 263 2.81 8.06 -15.70
N LEU A 264 4.02 8.59 -15.51
CA LEU A 264 4.32 9.46 -14.37
C LEU A 264 3.39 10.68 -14.34
N TRP A 265 3.12 11.31 -15.49
CA TRP A 265 2.18 12.43 -15.55
C TRP A 265 0.74 12.05 -15.18
N VAL A 266 0.23 10.94 -15.71
CA VAL A 266 -1.12 10.46 -15.38
C VAL A 266 -1.20 10.05 -13.92
N PHE A 267 -0.19 9.33 -13.43
CA PHE A 267 -0.04 8.95 -12.04
C PHE A 267 -0.09 10.17 -11.12
N THR A 268 0.74 11.18 -11.37
CA THR A 268 0.79 12.40 -10.54
C THR A 268 -0.55 13.13 -10.55
N LYS A 269 -1.21 13.29 -11.71
CA LYS A 269 -2.52 13.97 -11.77
C LYS A 269 -3.58 13.26 -10.93
N VAL A 270 -3.68 11.93 -11.07
CA VAL A 270 -4.66 11.15 -10.30
C VAL A 270 -4.32 11.21 -8.81
N ASN A 271 -3.07 10.98 -8.42
CA ASN A 271 -2.68 10.95 -7.00
C ASN A 271 -2.80 12.32 -6.33
N VAL A 272 -2.46 13.41 -7.02
CA VAL A 272 -2.70 14.79 -6.52
C VAL A 272 -4.18 15.03 -6.24
N LEU A 273 -5.08 14.56 -7.10
CA LEU A 273 -6.52 14.65 -6.82
C LEU A 273 -6.88 13.91 -5.53
N PHE A 274 -6.38 12.69 -5.32
CA PHE A 274 -6.67 11.93 -4.08
C PHE A 274 -6.12 12.64 -2.84
N VAL A 275 -4.90 13.18 -2.91
CA VAL A 275 -4.33 14.00 -1.82
C VAL A 275 -5.24 15.21 -1.53
N LEU A 276 -5.70 15.93 -2.55
CA LEU A 276 -6.61 17.07 -2.38
C LEU A 276 -7.96 16.65 -1.78
N VAL A 277 -8.50 15.51 -2.19
CA VAL A 277 -9.73 14.94 -1.62
C VAL A 277 -9.54 14.65 -0.13
N PHE A 278 -8.42 14.04 0.27
CA PHE A 278 -8.16 13.73 1.68
C PHE A 278 -7.88 14.98 2.52
N VAL A 279 -7.17 15.96 1.98
CA VAL A 279 -6.99 17.28 2.61
C VAL A 279 -8.34 17.99 2.77
N GLY A 280 -9.17 17.99 1.73
CA GLY A 280 -10.50 18.59 1.75
C GLY A 280 -11.41 17.93 2.79
N LEU A 281 -11.40 16.59 2.86
CA LEU A 281 -12.13 15.84 3.90
C LEU A 281 -11.67 16.26 5.30
N ARG A 282 -10.36 16.41 5.52
CA ARG A 282 -9.82 16.81 6.82
C ARG A 282 -10.24 18.21 7.24
N LEU A 283 -10.41 19.14 6.30
CA LEU A 283 -10.83 20.51 6.59
C LEU A 283 -12.31 20.62 7.02
N ILE A 284 -13.11 19.60 6.73
CA ILE A 284 -14.56 19.56 7.04
C ILE A 284 -14.83 18.85 8.40
N GLN A 285 -13.82 18.16 8.95
CA GLN A 285 -13.89 17.42 10.22
C GLN A 285 -13.17 18.16 11.35
#